data_AF-A0A7V9CXF8-F1
#
_entry.id   AF-A0A7V9CXF8-F1
#
_cell.length_a   1.000
_cell.length_b   1.000
_cell.length_c   1.000
_cell.angle_alpha   90.00
_cell.angle_beta   90.00
_cell.angle_gamma   90.00
#
_symmetry.space_group_name_H-M   'P 1'
#
loop_
_entity.id
_entity.type
_entity.pdbx_description
1 polymer ?
#
loop_
_entity_poly.entity_id
_entity_poly.type
_entity_poly.pdbx_seq_one_letter_code
_entity_poly.pdbx_strand_id
1 'polypeptide(L)'
;MIAYKFLSRGAVGLFSRYAWPTPAGETPGEWVRVDGEIQPCLNGIHACSPERLAEWIDEELWEIELEDPVVEAADGELVSQAGRITSRMAGWNDELARTFVARCVDNAVSVAAESLARSGRAAEAELLAASRSGPDAERNVLEIARSFEGEPPSPVLFMADVKRLERGTRPELADEAPAEDAGGPTSSAVAANLGFVCAHIAAQLAEEERSGAYGETFERERLSQSAWLAEKLQLADHA
;
A
#
# COMPACT_ATOMS: atom_id res chain seq x y z
N MET A 1 -24.33 5.61 3.88
CA MET A 1 -23.06 5.52 4.64
C MET A 1 -21.94 6.26 3.91
N ILE A 2 -21.01 6.95 4.61
CA ILE A 2 -19.80 7.52 3.99
C ILE A 2 -18.67 6.48 4.04
N ALA A 3 -17.95 6.33 2.93
CA ALA A 3 -16.82 5.43 2.77
C ALA A 3 -15.79 6.05 1.80
N TYR A 4 -14.74 5.30 1.46
CA TYR A 4 -13.66 5.78 0.61
C TYR A 4 -13.45 4.89 -0.61
N LYS A 5 -13.10 5.52 -1.74
CA LYS A 5 -12.84 4.81 -2.99
C LYS A 5 -11.59 5.36 -3.65
N PHE A 6 -10.61 4.49 -3.86
CA PHE A 6 -9.50 4.76 -4.74
C PHE A 6 -9.90 4.50 -6.19
N LEU A 7 -9.46 5.39 -7.07
CA LEU A 7 -9.70 5.37 -8.50
C LEU A 7 -8.40 5.71 -9.22
N SER A 8 -8.27 5.18 -10.43
CA SER A 8 -7.24 5.62 -11.36
C SER A 8 -7.52 7.07 -11.78
N ARG A 9 -6.49 7.74 -12.30
CA ARG A 9 -6.53 9.15 -12.69
C ARG A 9 -7.75 9.48 -13.54
N GLY A 10 -8.49 10.52 -13.16
CA GLY A 10 -9.72 10.93 -13.82
C GLY A 10 -10.96 10.21 -13.32
N ALA A 11 -10.97 9.78 -12.05
CA ALA A 11 -12.06 9.08 -11.41
C ALA A 11 -12.51 7.80 -12.14
N VAL A 12 -11.55 6.99 -12.61
CA VAL A 12 -11.83 5.75 -13.35
C VAL A 12 -11.61 4.54 -12.46
N GLY A 13 -12.58 3.64 -12.40
CA GLY A 13 -12.45 2.39 -11.65
C GLY A 13 -11.35 1.49 -12.23
N LEU A 14 -10.41 1.05 -11.41
CA LEU A 14 -9.25 0.26 -11.84
C LEU A 14 -9.64 -1.00 -12.63
N PHE A 15 -10.57 -1.80 -12.10
CA PHE A 15 -11.01 -3.04 -12.71
C PHE A 15 -12.14 -2.84 -13.73
N SER A 16 -13.17 -2.07 -13.37
CA SER A 16 -14.34 -1.87 -14.20
C SER A 16 -14.11 -0.93 -15.38
N ARG A 17 -13.05 -0.11 -15.33
CA ARG A 17 -12.77 1.02 -16.25
C ARG A 17 -13.92 2.02 -16.35
N TYR A 18 -14.85 1.97 -15.41
CA TYR A 18 -16.00 2.86 -15.38
C TYR A 18 -15.56 4.26 -14.91
N ALA A 19 -15.86 5.27 -15.71
CA ALA A 19 -15.61 6.67 -15.35
C ALA A 19 -16.75 7.16 -14.44
N TRP A 20 -16.40 7.47 -13.19
CA TRP A 20 -17.35 7.89 -12.18
C TRP A 20 -17.81 9.33 -12.42
N PRO A 21 -19.12 9.62 -12.28
CA PRO A 21 -19.60 10.99 -12.17
C PRO A 21 -18.95 11.69 -10.96
N THR A 22 -18.16 12.72 -11.21
CA THR A 22 -17.48 13.50 -10.16
C THR A 22 -18.31 14.69 -9.72
N PRO A 23 -18.14 15.18 -8.48
CA PRO A 23 -18.80 16.37 -7.99
C PRO A 23 -18.47 17.62 -8.82
N ALA A 24 -19.43 18.55 -8.86
CA ALA A 24 -19.29 19.87 -9.44
C ALA A 24 -19.41 20.92 -8.32
N GLY A 25 -18.28 21.42 -7.84
CA GLY A 25 -18.24 22.27 -6.64
C GLY A 25 -18.72 21.50 -5.42
N GLU A 26 -19.74 22.02 -4.74
CA GLU A 26 -20.36 21.39 -3.56
C GLU A 26 -21.44 20.35 -3.92
N THR A 27 -21.76 20.18 -5.20
CA THR A 27 -22.78 19.21 -5.64
C THR A 27 -22.13 17.85 -5.85
N PRO A 28 -22.55 16.78 -5.12
CA PRO A 28 -22.07 15.42 -5.34
C PRO A 28 -22.30 14.95 -6.79
N GLY A 29 -21.53 13.94 -7.20
CA GLY A 29 -21.76 13.23 -8.45
C GLY A 29 -23.13 12.54 -8.50
N GLU A 30 -23.52 12.13 -9.71
CA GLU A 30 -24.73 11.33 -9.90
C GLU A 30 -24.61 9.95 -9.24
N TRP A 31 -25.74 9.41 -8.79
CA TRP A 31 -25.82 8.05 -8.27
C TRP A 31 -25.54 7.03 -9.36
N VAL A 32 -24.53 6.20 -9.14
CA VAL A 32 -24.24 5.01 -9.93
C VAL A 32 -24.94 3.83 -9.27
N ARG A 33 -25.66 3.03 -10.05
CA ARG A 33 -26.40 1.85 -9.57
C ARG A 33 -25.98 0.62 -10.36
N VAL A 34 -25.91 -0.51 -9.67
CA VAL A 34 -25.84 -1.82 -10.31
C VAL A 34 -27.20 -2.51 -10.24
N ASP A 35 -27.48 -3.39 -11.18
CA ASP A 35 -28.64 -4.29 -11.13
C ASP A 35 -28.25 -5.66 -10.55
N GLY A 36 -29.23 -6.39 -10.04
CA GLY A 36 -29.03 -7.75 -9.51
C GLY A 36 -28.58 -7.79 -8.04
N GLU A 37 -28.34 -9.01 -7.54
CA GLU A 37 -27.92 -9.23 -6.15
C GLU A 37 -26.49 -8.73 -5.93
N ILE A 38 -26.28 -8.00 -4.84
CA ILE A 38 -24.94 -7.57 -4.42
C ILE A 38 -24.15 -8.78 -3.95
N GLN A 39 -22.95 -8.94 -4.49
CA GLN A 39 -22.02 -10.00 -4.12
C GLN A 39 -20.64 -9.38 -3.92
N PRO A 40 -20.04 -9.50 -2.71
CA PRO A 40 -18.67 -9.06 -2.46
C PRO A 40 -17.70 -9.53 -3.54
N CYS A 41 -16.78 -8.64 -3.93
CA CYS A 41 -15.82 -8.81 -5.02
C CYS A 41 -16.39 -9.04 -6.44
N LEU A 42 -17.71 -9.26 -6.61
CA LEU A 42 -18.31 -9.66 -7.90
C LEU A 42 -19.27 -8.62 -8.47
N ASN A 43 -20.27 -8.19 -7.70
CA ASN A 43 -21.31 -7.26 -8.14
C ASN A 43 -21.68 -6.28 -7.04
N GLY A 44 -21.69 -4.99 -7.35
CA GLY A 44 -21.91 -3.95 -6.37
C GLY A 44 -21.06 -2.72 -6.62
N ILE A 45 -21.38 -1.67 -5.88
CA ILE A 45 -20.50 -0.53 -5.69
C ILE A 45 -19.59 -0.83 -4.51
N HIS A 46 -18.32 -1.10 -4.81
CA HIS A 46 -17.29 -1.38 -3.79
C HIS A 46 -16.63 -0.11 -3.29
N ALA A 47 -16.40 -0.04 -1.99
CA ALA A 47 -15.64 0.99 -1.29
C ALA A 47 -14.89 0.35 -0.12
N CYS A 48 -14.05 1.14 0.55
CA CYS A 48 -13.30 0.72 1.72
C CYS A 48 -13.57 1.63 2.92
N SER A 49 -13.45 1.07 4.11
CA SER A 49 -13.38 1.84 5.35
C SER A 49 -12.01 2.51 5.51
N PRO A 50 -11.88 3.52 6.38
CA PRO A 50 -10.57 4.08 6.76
C PRO A 50 -9.54 3.01 7.18
N GLU A 51 -10.00 1.94 7.84
CA GLU A 51 -9.15 0.87 8.38
C GLU A 51 -8.51 0.00 7.28
N ARG A 52 -9.04 0.06 6.05
CA ARG A 52 -8.59 -0.75 4.91
C ARG A 52 -7.91 0.03 3.79
N LEU A 53 -7.71 1.35 3.95
CA LEU A 53 -7.19 2.23 2.90
C LEU A 53 -5.93 1.72 2.22
N ALA A 54 -4.97 1.16 2.98
CA ALA A 54 -3.69 0.76 2.44
C ALA A 54 -3.85 -0.31 1.34
N GLU A 55 -4.88 -1.16 1.43
CA GLU A 55 -5.19 -2.25 0.50
C GLU A 55 -5.77 -1.77 -0.82
N TRP A 56 -6.28 -0.54 -0.84
CA TRP A 56 -7.03 0.01 -1.97
C TRP A 56 -6.25 1.07 -2.76
N ILE A 57 -5.03 1.43 -2.35
CA ILE A 57 -4.27 2.56 -2.92
C ILE A 57 -4.23 2.55 -4.46
N ASP A 58 -4.63 3.68 -5.05
CA ASP A 58 -4.49 4.01 -6.48
C ASP A 58 -4.20 5.53 -6.63
N GLU A 59 -4.24 6.07 -7.84
CA GLU A 59 -3.90 7.45 -8.19
C GLU A 59 -4.70 8.51 -7.41
N GLU A 60 -6.00 8.30 -7.21
CA GLU A 60 -6.91 9.30 -6.66
C GLU A 60 -7.78 8.70 -5.56
N LEU A 61 -7.84 9.36 -4.40
CA LEU A 61 -8.75 8.98 -3.32
C LEU A 61 -9.97 9.88 -3.32
N TRP A 62 -11.14 9.27 -3.20
CA TRP A 62 -12.43 9.94 -3.20
C TRP A 62 -13.26 9.50 -1.99
N GLU A 63 -14.02 10.44 -1.45
CA GLU A 63 -15.13 10.13 -0.55
C GLU A 63 -16.34 9.69 -1.40
N ILE A 64 -17.00 8.63 -0.95
CA ILE A 64 -18.18 8.06 -1.60
C ILE A 64 -19.30 7.88 -0.59
N GLU A 65 -20.50 8.29 -0.97
CA GLU A 65 -21.73 7.96 -0.25
C GLU A 65 -22.33 6.68 -0.84
N LEU A 66 -22.58 5.69 0.02
CA LEU A 66 -23.23 4.42 -0.31
C LEU A 66 -24.70 4.41 0.15
N GLU A 67 -25.57 3.84 -0.69
CA GLU A 67 -26.99 3.61 -0.38
C GLU A 67 -27.12 2.42 0.59
N ASP A 68 -28.05 2.48 1.55
CA ASP A 68 -28.33 1.33 2.41
C ASP A 68 -29.21 0.30 1.65
N PRO A 69 -29.02 -1.01 1.88
CA PRO A 69 -28.10 -1.61 2.84
C PRO A 69 -26.67 -1.72 2.31
N VAL A 70 -25.70 -1.53 3.21
CA VAL A 70 -24.28 -1.83 2.95
C VAL A 70 -23.94 -3.20 3.52
N VAL A 71 -23.32 -4.04 2.69
CA VAL A 71 -22.73 -5.32 3.09
C VAL A 71 -21.25 -5.10 3.37
N GLU A 72 -20.81 -5.45 4.57
CA GLU A 72 -19.39 -5.49 4.93
C GLU A 72 -18.89 -6.94 4.77
N ALA A 73 -17.87 -7.13 3.93
CA ALA A 73 -17.22 -8.41 3.73
C ALA A 73 -16.16 -8.67 4.81
N ALA A 74 -15.68 -9.91 4.90
CA ALA A 74 -14.76 -10.35 5.95
C ALA A 74 -13.38 -9.66 5.91
N ASP A 75 -13.01 -9.10 4.75
CA ASP A 75 -11.78 -8.33 4.52
C ASP A 75 -11.98 -6.81 4.69
N GLY A 76 -13.16 -6.38 5.14
CA GLY A 76 -13.50 -4.96 5.33
C GLY A 76 -13.84 -4.22 4.02
N GLU A 77 -14.03 -4.93 2.91
CA GLU A 77 -14.69 -4.38 1.72
C GLU A 77 -16.14 -4.01 2.05
N LEU A 78 -16.55 -2.80 1.66
CA LEU A 78 -17.92 -2.31 1.78
C LEU A 78 -18.59 -2.35 0.41
N VAL A 79 -19.78 -2.94 0.35
CA VAL A 79 -20.50 -3.12 -0.92
C VAL A 79 -21.95 -2.69 -0.80
N SER A 80 -22.41 -1.89 -1.76
CA SER A 80 -23.80 -1.42 -1.86
C SER A 80 -24.36 -1.54 -3.27
N GLN A 81 -25.69 -1.47 -3.43
CA GLN A 81 -26.37 -1.43 -4.73
C GLN A 81 -26.05 -0.14 -5.48
N ALA A 82 -25.80 0.94 -4.74
CA ALA A 82 -25.63 2.27 -5.31
C ALA A 82 -24.61 3.10 -4.52
N GLY A 83 -23.94 3.99 -5.23
CA GLY A 83 -23.03 4.95 -4.62
C GLY A 83 -22.86 6.21 -5.47
N ARG A 84 -22.42 7.30 -4.86
CA ARG A 84 -22.02 8.51 -5.56
C ARG A 84 -20.80 9.15 -4.93
N ILE A 85 -19.92 9.68 -5.77
CA ILE A 85 -18.73 10.41 -5.31
C ILE A 85 -19.16 11.77 -4.75
N THR A 86 -18.73 12.10 -3.55
CA THR A 86 -19.08 13.35 -2.87
C THR A 86 -17.96 14.37 -2.96
N SER A 87 -16.71 13.95 -2.78
CA SER A 87 -15.54 14.83 -2.81
C SER A 87 -14.24 14.10 -3.15
N ARG A 88 -13.26 14.83 -3.71
CA ARG A 88 -11.89 14.33 -3.90
C ARG A 88 -11.07 14.64 -2.67
N MET A 89 -10.31 13.65 -2.18
CA MET A 89 -9.36 13.87 -1.10
C MET A 89 -8.06 14.47 -1.62
N ALA A 90 -7.96 15.81 -1.62
CA ALA A 90 -6.76 16.52 -2.08
C ALA A 90 -5.49 16.21 -1.27
N GLY A 91 -5.66 15.74 -0.02
CA GLY A 91 -4.56 15.27 0.83
C GLY A 91 -3.84 14.04 0.27
N TRP A 92 -4.54 13.18 -0.50
CA TRP A 92 -3.89 12.10 -1.23
C TRP A 92 -3.26 12.66 -2.51
N ASN A 93 -1.94 12.81 -2.47
CA ASN A 93 -1.14 13.35 -3.55
C ASN A 93 0.25 12.70 -3.55
N ASP A 94 1.05 13.05 -4.56
CA ASP A 94 2.41 12.55 -4.75
C ASP A 94 3.33 12.73 -3.53
N GLU A 95 3.16 13.82 -2.77
CA GLU A 95 3.96 14.06 -1.56
C GLU A 95 3.58 13.07 -0.46
N LEU A 96 2.29 12.95 -0.14
CA LEU A 96 1.82 12.03 0.88
C LEU A 96 2.12 10.57 0.51
N ALA A 97 1.99 10.20 -0.77
CA ALA A 97 2.34 8.87 -1.26
C ALA A 97 3.83 8.55 -1.02
N ARG A 98 4.74 9.50 -1.27
CA ARG A 98 6.18 9.34 -0.94
C ARG A 98 6.44 9.27 0.55
N THR A 99 5.74 10.06 1.36
CA THR A 99 5.85 9.98 2.83
C THR A 99 5.35 8.62 3.36
N PHE A 100 4.26 8.10 2.81
CA PHE A 100 3.75 6.76 3.13
C PHE A 100 4.78 5.68 2.81
N VAL A 101 5.39 5.74 1.61
CA VAL A 101 6.48 4.84 1.21
C VAL A 101 7.62 4.91 2.23
N ALA A 102 8.12 6.10 2.54
CA ALA A 102 9.22 6.27 3.48
C ALA A 102 8.90 5.65 4.85
N ARG A 103 7.66 5.82 5.34
CA ARG A 103 7.19 5.23 6.61
C ARG A 103 7.15 3.71 6.58
N CYS A 104 6.68 3.11 5.48
CA CYS A 104 6.63 1.65 5.31
C CYS A 104 8.04 1.06 5.27
N VAL A 105 8.93 1.68 4.50
CA VAL A 105 10.33 1.26 4.38
C VAL A 105 11.06 1.38 5.72
N ASP A 106 10.86 2.50 6.43
CA ASP A 106 11.46 2.73 7.74
C ASP A 106 11.03 1.64 8.75
N ASN A 107 9.77 1.22 8.70
CA ASN A 107 9.27 0.11 9.51
C ASN A 107 9.96 -1.21 9.16
N ALA A 108 9.96 -1.59 7.88
CA ALA A 108 10.53 -2.84 7.41
C ALA A 108 12.03 -2.93 7.72
N VAL A 109 12.77 -1.84 7.51
CA VAL A 109 14.20 -1.75 7.86
C VAL A 109 14.42 -1.91 9.37
N SER A 110 13.56 -1.33 10.21
CA SER A 110 13.64 -1.51 11.66
C SER A 110 13.48 -2.97 12.07
N VAL A 111 12.40 -3.61 11.61
CA VAL A 111 12.07 -5.00 11.94
C VAL A 111 13.17 -5.94 11.45
N ALA A 112 13.68 -5.73 10.23
CA ALA A 112 14.76 -6.54 9.67
C ALA A 112 16.10 -6.33 10.40
N ALA A 113 16.46 -5.09 10.75
CA ALA A 113 17.68 -4.82 11.52
C ALA A 113 17.62 -5.43 12.93
N GLU A 114 16.47 -5.37 13.60
CA GLU A 114 16.26 -6.01 14.91
C GLU A 114 16.36 -7.54 14.83
N SER A 115 15.88 -8.14 13.75
CA SER A 115 16.05 -9.57 13.47
C SER A 115 17.53 -9.95 13.30
N LEU A 116 18.28 -9.20 12.48
CA LEU A 116 19.72 -9.38 12.30
C LEU A 116 20.47 -9.26 13.62
N ALA A 117 20.15 -8.25 14.44
CA ALA A 117 20.77 -8.07 15.74
C ALA A 117 20.53 -9.28 16.66
N ARG A 118 19.29 -9.80 16.72
CA ARG A 118 18.94 -10.98 17.52
C ARG A 118 19.60 -12.27 17.04
N SER A 119 19.91 -12.38 15.76
CA SER A 119 20.66 -13.51 15.19
C SER A 119 22.19 -13.38 15.33
N GLY A 120 22.68 -12.37 16.04
CA GLY A 120 24.11 -12.16 16.29
C GLY A 120 24.85 -11.43 15.18
N ARG A 121 24.13 -10.83 14.22
CA ARG A 121 24.65 -10.11 13.04
C ARG A 121 24.61 -8.60 13.27
N ALA A 122 25.27 -8.14 14.34
CA ALA A 122 25.17 -6.75 14.79
C ALA A 122 25.70 -5.73 13.77
N ALA A 123 26.79 -6.05 13.06
CA ALA A 123 27.36 -5.16 12.04
C ALA A 123 26.41 -4.98 10.85
N GLU A 124 25.78 -6.06 10.39
CA GLU A 124 24.80 -6.02 9.31
C GLU A 124 23.51 -5.31 9.74
N ALA A 125 23.09 -5.47 11.00
CA ALA A 125 21.96 -4.73 11.56
C ALA A 125 22.21 -3.22 11.55
N GLU A 126 23.39 -2.78 11.97
CA GLU A 126 23.78 -1.36 11.94
C GLU A 126 23.85 -0.82 10.50
N LEU A 127 24.42 -1.60 9.58
CA LEU A 127 24.49 -1.23 8.16
C LEU A 127 23.10 -1.13 7.53
N LEU A 128 22.19 -2.06 7.86
CA LEU A 128 20.80 -2.03 7.37
C LEU A 128 20.05 -0.82 7.94
N ALA A 129 20.19 -0.55 9.24
CA ALA A 129 19.58 0.61 9.89
C ALA A 129 20.07 1.94 9.31
N ALA A 130 21.34 2.02 8.89
CA ALA A 130 21.89 3.18 8.19
C ALA A 130 21.35 3.33 6.74
N SER A 131 20.71 2.30 6.20
CA SER A 131 20.24 2.21 4.81
C SER A 131 18.75 2.55 4.64
N ARG A 132 18.10 3.13 5.67
CA ARG A 132 16.71 3.62 5.61
C ARG A 132 16.49 4.54 4.42
N SER A 133 17.45 5.42 4.15
CA SER A 133 17.44 6.37 3.04
C SER A 133 18.87 6.68 2.58
N GLY A 134 19.00 7.33 1.42
CA GLY A 134 20.29 7.81 0.91
C GLY A 134 20.83 7.02 -0.29
N PRO A 135 21.85 7.57 -0.96
CA PRO A 135 22.35 7.05 -2.24
C PRO A 135 22.98 5.65 -2.13
N ASP A 136 23.51 5.31 -0.97
CA ASP A 136 24.22 4.04 -0.71
C ASP A 136 23.30 2.92 -0.21
N ALA A 137 22.01 3.19 0.04
CA ALA A 137 21.10 2.24 0.67
C ALA A 137 21.02 0.89 -0.07
N GLU A 138 20.87 0.91 -1.39
CA GLU A 138 20.84 -0.32 -2.21
C GLU A 138 22.17 -1.08 -2.14
N ARG A 139 23.29 -0.37 -2.26
CA ARG A 139 24.63 -0.97 -2.18
C ARG A 139 24.83 -1.67 -0.85
N ASN A 140 24.43 -1.03 0.25
CA ASN A 140 24.53 -1.58 1.59
C ASN A 140 23.68 -2.85 1.75
N VAL A 141 22.44 -2.85 1.25
CA VAL A 141 21.59 -4.06 1.27
C VAL A 141 22.21 -5.19 0.47
N LEU A 142 22.77 -4.91 -0.70
CA LEU A 142 23.49 -5.91 -1.51
C LEU A 142 24.76 -6.41 -0.84
N GLU A 143 25.46 -5.56 -0.10
CA GLU A 143 26.63 -5.95 0.70
C GLU A 143 26.23 -6.90 1.84
N ILE A 144 25.14 -6.59 2.54
CA ILE A 144 24.55 -7.49 3.54
C ILE A 144 24.17 -8.82 2.91
N ALA A 145 23.48 -8.82 1.77
CA ALA A 145 23.10 -10.06 1.08
C ALA A 145 24.31 -10.96 0.76
N ARG A 146 25.42 -10.36 0.29
CA ARG A 146 26.65 -11.11 -0.04
C ARG A 146 27.41 -11.65 1.17
N SER A 147 27.12 -11.17 2.38
CA SER A 147 27.79 -11.62 3.60
C SER A 147 27.28 -12.99 4.11
N PHE A 148 26.19 -13.51 3.55
CA PHE A 148 25.66 -14.82 3.91
C PHE A 148 26.39 -15.93 3.14
N GLU A 149 26.79 -17.00 3.83
CA GLU A 149 27.41 -18.20 3.22
C GLU A 149 26.40 -19.09 2.44
N GLY A 150 25.19 -18.60 2.21
CA GLY A 150 24.07 -19.29 1.54
C GLY A 150 23.03 -18.29 1.02
N GLU A 151 21.81 -18.76 0.74
CA GLU A 151 20.72 -17.87 0.33
C GLU A 151 20.44 -16.84 1.44
N PRO A 152 20.46 -15.53 1.14
CA PRO A 152 20.16 -14.53 2.13
C PRO A 152 18.72 -14.69 2.62
N PRO A 153 18.41 -14.30 3.87
CA PRO A 153 17.04 -14.27 4.36
C PRO A 153 16.17 -13.44 3.41
N SER A 154 14.96 -13.94 3.14
CA SER A 154 13.98 -13.29 2.26
C SER A 154 13.82 -11.78 2.54
N PRO A 155 13.81 -11.32 3.80
CA PRO A 155 13.78 -9.89 4.15
C PRO A 155 14.91 -9.05 3.57
N VAL A 156 16.14 -9.58 3.50
CA VAL A 156 17.31 -8.87 2.94
C VAL A 156 17.17 -8.72 1.42
N LEU A 157 16.66 -9.76 0.75
CA LEU A 157 16.38 -9.73 -0.69
C LEU A 157 15.26 -8.75 -1.02
N PHE A 158 14.16 -8.78 -0.25
CA PHE A 158 13.06 -7.84 -0.42
C PHE A 158 13.49 -6.38 -0.19
N MET A 159 14.47 -6.11 0.69
CA MET A 159 15.02 -4.75 0.83
C MET A 159 15.77 -4.27 -0.42
N ALA A 160 16.39 -5.17 -1.19
CA ALA A 160 16.96 -4.79 -2.48
C ALA A 160 15.84 -4.45 -3.48
N ASP A 161 14.76 -5.23 -3.49
CA ASP A 161 13.59 -4.98 -4.33
C ASP A 161 12.89 -3.67 -3.98
N VAL A 162 12.76 -3.35 -2.69
CA VAL A 162 12.23 -2.06 -2.24
C VAL A 162 13.03 -0.88 -2.80
N LYS A 163 14.37 -0.97 -2.78
CA LYS A 163 15.23 0.09 -3.31
C LYS A 163 15.22 0.19 -4.84
N ARG A 164 14.98 -0.92 -5.54
CA ARG A 164 14.75 -0.94 -7.00
C ARG A 164 13.40 -0.30 -7.35
N LEU A 165 12.34 -0.65 -6.60
CA LEU A 165 11.01 -0.09 -6.77
C LEU A 165 10.96 1.42 -6.46
N GLU A 166 11.71 1.90 -5.47
CA GLU A 166 11.88 3.35 -5.21
C GLU A 166 12.44 4.12 -6.43
N ARG A 167 13.26 3.47 -7.27
CA ARG A 167 13.83 4.05 -8.50
C ARG A 167 12.97 3.79 -9.74
N GLY A 168 11.83 3.12 -9.58
CA GLY A 168 10.96 2.73 -10.67
C GLY A 168 11.50 1.59 -11.54
N THR A 169 12.51 0.87 -11.08
CA THR A 169 13.03 -0.33 -11.74
C THR A 169 12.33 -1.55 -11.18
N ARG A 170 11.61 -2.30 -12.02
CA ARG A 170 10.98 -3.55 -11.58
C ARG A 170 12.06 -4.64 -11.42
N PRO A 171 12.07 -5.41 -10.31
CA PRO A 171 13.07 -6.47 -10.10
C PRO A 171 13.15 -7.48 -11.24
N GLU A 172 12.01 -7.83 -11.84
CA GLU A 172 11.88 -8.76 -12.96
C GLU A 172 12.37 -8.22 -14.32
N LEU A 173 12.66 -6.91 -14.40
CA LEU A 173 13.18 -6.23 -15.59
C LEU A 173 14.59 -5.67 -15.37
N ALA A 174 15.30 -6.11 -14.32
CA ALA A 174 16.60 -5.54 -13.95
C ALA A 174 17.69 -5.68 -15.05
N ASP A 175 17.53 -6.65 -15.96
CA ASP A 175 18.41 -6.85 -17.13
C ASP A 175 17.92 -6.14 -18.41
N GLU A 176 16.74 -5.53 -18.37
CA GLU A 176 16.15 -4.81 -19.50
C GLU A 176 16.24 -3.29 -19.24
N ALA A 177 16.87 -2.56 -20.16
CA ALA A 177 16.88 -1.10 -20.09
C ALA A 177 15.42 -0.61 -20.13
N PRO A 178 14.99 0.25 -19.20
CA PRO A 178 13.63 0.78 -19.24
C PRO A 178 13.39 1.46 -20.58
N ALA A 179 12.26 1.16 -21.22
CA ALA A 179 11.85 1.86 -22.44
C ALA A 179 11.82 3.37 -22.15
N GLU A 180 12.55 4.15 -22.95
CA GLU A 180 12.80 5.59 -22.75
C GLU A 180 11.50 6.43 -22.62
N ASP A 181 10.35 5.87 -23.01
CA ASP A 181 9.05 6.55 -23.14
C ASP A 181 7.93 5.93 -22.28
N ALA A 182 8.22 4.95 -21.41
CA ALA A 182 7.17 4.29 -20.62
C ALA A 182 6.64 5.16 -19.46
N GLY A 183 7.35 6.22 -19.08
CA GLY A 183 7.15 6.92 -17.81
C GLY A 183 7.45 6.00 -16.62
N GLY A 184 8.17 6.49 -15.61
CA GLY A 184 8.34 5.70 -14.38
C GLY A 184 6.98 5.38 -13.72
N PRO A 185 6.92 4.39 -12.81
CA PRO A 185 5.73 4.18 -12.00
C PRO A 185 5.38 5.46 -11.23
N THR A 186 4.09 5.71 -11.06
CA THR A 186 3.60 6.87 -10.30
C THR A 186 3.90 6.70 -8.81
N SER A 187 3.87 7.81 -8.06
CA SER A 187 4.11 7.76 -6.60
C SER A 187 3.09 6.88 -5.89
N SER A 188 1.83 6.88 -6.34
CA SER A 188 0.75 6.03 -5.79
C SER A 188 0.96 4.55 -6.13
N ALA A 189 1.39 4.21 -7.35
CA ALA A 189 1.72 2.83 -7.71
C ALA A 189 2.90 2.30 -6.89
N VAL A 190 3.91 3.13 -6.63
CA VAL A 190 5.02 2.79 -5.73
C VAL A 190 4.51 2.61 -4.30
N ALA A 191 3.64 3.48 -3.81
CA ALA A 191 3.02 3.38 -2.49
C ALA A 191 2.23 2.07 -2.29
N ALA A 192 1.37 1.71 -3.23
CA ALA A 192 0.59 0.47 -3.17
C ALA A 192 1.51 -0.77 -3.06
N ASN A 193 2.50 -0.86 -3.94
CA ASN A 193 3.42 -2.01 -3.98
C ASN A 193 4.31 -2.07 -2.74
N LEU A 194 4.92 -0.95 -2.34
CA LEU A 194 5.85 -0.94 -1.21
C LEU A 194 5.16 -1.15 0.14
N GLY A 195 3.94 -0.64 0.33
CA GLY A 195 3.16 -0.95 1.53
C GLY A 195 2.92 -2.45 1.68
N PHE A 196 2.58 -3.13 0.58
CA PHE A 196 2.35 -4.58 0.55
C PHE A 196 3.63 -5.39 0.80
N VAL A 197 4.74 -5.02 0.15
CA VAL A 197 6.05 -5.68 0.33
C VAL A 197 6.56 -5.51 1.76
N CYS A 198 6.42 -4.32 2.34
CA CYS A 198 6.82 -4.06 3.74
C CYS A 198 6.01 -4.92 4.73
N ALA A 199 4.71 -5.13 4.45
CA ALA A 199 3.89 -6.04 5.25
C ALA A 199 4.29 -7.52 5.11
N HIS A 200 4.69 -7.96 3.91
CA HIS A 200 5.24 -9.30 3.71
C HIS A 200 6.52 -9.52 4.52
N ILE A 201 7.44 -8.57 4.49
CA ILE A 201 8.70 -8.66 5.23
C ILE A 201 8.45 -8.83 6.73
N ALA A 202 7.57 -8.00 7.31
CA ALA A 202 7.24 -8.10 8.73
C ALA A 202 6.63 -9.47 9.07
N ALA A 203 5.74 -9.98 8.22
CA ALA A 203 5.06 -11.25 8.40
C ALA A 203 5.99 -12.46 8.27
N GLN A 204 6.87 -12.48 7.27
CA GLN A 204 7.85 -13.55 7.08
C GLN A 204 8.85 -13.59 8.23
N LEU A 205 9.37 -12.44 8.66
CA LEU A 205 10.27 -12.37 9.82
C LEU A 205 9.62 -12.93 11.08
N ALA A 206 8.36 -12.57 11.33
CA ALA A 206 7.63 -13.09 12.49
C ALA A 206 7.45 -14.62 12.44
N GLU A 207 7.18 -15.17 11.25
CA GLU A 207 7.02 -16.61 11.05
C GLU A 207 8.36 -17.36 11.18
N GLU A 208 9.42 -16.89 10.52
CA GLU A 208 10.77 -17.48 10.57
C GLU A 208 11.31 -17.55 12.00
N GLU A 209 11.06 -16.49 12.78
CA GLU A 209 11.47 -16.41 14.18
C GLU A 209 10.51 -17.08 15.16
N ARG A 210 9.36 -17.56 14.66
CA ARG A 210 8.27 -18.12 15.47
C ARG A 210 7.76 -17.15 16.55
N SER A 211 7.82 -15.85 16.25
CA SER A 211 7.33 -14.78 17.12
C SER A 211 5.88 -14.37 16.81
N GLY A 212 5.35 -14.78 15.65
CA GLY A 212 3.94 -14.62 15.28
C GLY A 212 3.55 -15.42 14.03
N ALA A 213 2.25 -15.59 13.81
CA ALA A 213 1.75 -16.16 12.57
C ALA A 213 1.85 -15.14 11.42
N TYR A 214 2.12 -15.63 10.21
CA TYR A 214 2.23 -14.80 9.00
C TYR A 214 0.99 -13.92 8.81
N GLY A 215 -0.20 -14.54 8.72
CA GLY A 215 -1.44 -13.84 8.40
C GLY A 215 -1.79 -12.75 9.41
N GLU A 216 -1.66 -13.03 10.71
CA GLU A 216 -1.94 -12.06 11.78
C GLU A 216 -0.95 -10.89 11.78
N THR A 217 0.31 -11.14 11.43
CA THR A 217 1.34 -10.10 11.38
C THR A 217 1.21 -9.24 10.14
N PHE A 218 0.94 -9.87 8.99
CA PHE A 218 0.64 -9.16 7.75
C PHE A 218 -0.55 -8.23 7.98
N GLU A 219 -1.65 -8.76 8.49
CA GLU A 219 -2.88 -8.02 8.77
C GLU A 219 -2.65 -6.85 9.72
N ARG A 220 -1.95 -7.08 10.84
CA ARG A 220 -1.61 -6.03 11.80
C ARG A 220 -0.81 -4.90 11.16
N GLU A 221 0.14 -5.23 10.29
CA GLU A 221 0.95 -4.24 9.59
C GLU A 221 0.10 -3.44 8.58
N ARG A 222 -0.81 -4.10 7.85
CA ARG A 222 -1.74 -3.43 6.92
C ARG A 222 -2.71 -2.49 7.64
N LEU A 223 -3.26 -2.90 8.77
CA LEU A 223 -4.11 -2.05 9.61
C LEU A 223 -3.35 -0.84 10.15
N SER A 224 -2.09 -1.03 10.59
CA SER A 224 -1.21 0.06 11.03
C SER A 224 -0.93 1.07 9.91
N GLN A 225 -0.69 0.59 8.69
CA GLN A 225 -0.49 1.43 7.50
C GLN A 225 -1.76 2.24 7.15
N SER A 226 -2.93 1.60 7.18
CA SER A 226 -4.22 2.27 6.95
C SER A 226 -4.53 3.32 8.02
N ALA A 227 -4.32 2.99 9.31
CA ALA A 227 -4.53 3.93 10.41
C ALA A 227 -3.64 5.17 10.27
N TRP A 228 -2.37 4.99 9.87
CA TRP A 228 -1.48 6.11 9.59
C TRP A 228 -1.97 6.97 8.43
N LEU A 229 -2.46 6.35 7.33
CA LEU A 229 -3.00 7.08 6.19
C LEU A 229 -4.25 7.88 6.59
N ALA A 230 -5.18 7.24 7.28
CA ALA A 230 -6.41 7.86 7.72
C ALA A 230 -6.16 9.05 8.66
N GLU A 231 -5.17 8.95 9.57
CA GLU A 231 -4.69 10.07 10.39
C GLU A 231 -4.16 11.23 9.52
N LYS A 232 -3.28 10.94 8.55
CA LYS A 232 -2.70 11.99 7.69
C LYS A 232 -3.71 12.63 6.74
N LEU A 233 -4.72 11.87 6.34
CA LEU A 233 -5.82 12.33 5.51
C LEU A 233 -6.94 13.00 6.31
N GLN A 234 -6.88 12.95 7.65
CA GLN A 234 -7.88 13.52 8.56
C GLN A 234 -9.28 12.98 8.27
N LEU A 235 -9.38 11.67 8.01
CA LEU A 235 -10.66 11.04 7.71
C LEU A 235 -11.54 10.98 8.96
N ALA A 236 -12.85 11.11 8.76
CA ALA A 236 -13.81 10.92 9.84
C ALA A 236 -13.66 9.49 10.40
N ASP A 237 -13.79 9.35 11.72
CA ASP A 237 -13.59 8.15 12.55
C ASP A 237 -12.20 7.98 13.24
N HIS A 238 -11.32 8.98 13.16
CA HIS A 238 -10.12 9.09 14.04
C HIS A 238 -10.12 10.32 15.00
N ALA A 239 -11.30 10.89 15.27
CA ALA A 239 -11.50 11.93 16.29
C ALA A 239 -12.31 11.42 17.48
#